data_AF-A0A920RUD2-F1
#
_entry.id   AF-A0A920RUD2-F1
#
_cell.length_a   1.000
_cell.length_b   1.000
_cell.length_c   1.000
_cell.angle_alpha   90.00
_cell.angle_beta   90.00
_cell.angle_gamma   90.00
#
_symmetry.space_group_name_H-M   'P 1'
#
loop_
_entity.id
_entity.type
_entity.pdbx_description
1 polymer ?
#
loop_
_entity_poly.entity_id
_entity_poly.type
_entity_poly.pdbx_seq_one_letter_code
_entity_poly.pdbx_strand_id
1 'polypeptide(L)'
;MRSGSPAFGTPEYIRSPFPVANLLDSMVFPIEAANQCFEYSGCPSCIRKLNVIVGNCHEPCNLVNHAAGWLESGLTASFEKFYRC
;
A
#
# COMPACT_ATOMS: atom_id res chain seq x y z
N MET A 1 -7.23 17.29 -3.25
CA MET A 1 -6.60 17.02 -4.56
C MET A 1 -5.96 18.32 -5.08
N ARG A 2 -4.67 18.55 -4.82
CA ARG A 2 -3.97 19.81 -5.19
C ARG A 2 -3.14 19.67 -6.47
N SER A 3 -2.30 18.64 -6.55
CA SER A 3 -1.36 18.41 -7.65
C SER A 3 -1.91 17.54 -8.78
N GLY A 4 -3.03 16.84 -8.57
CA GLY A 4 -3.54 15.84 -9.50
C GLY A 4 -2.71 14.55 -9.58
N SER A 5 -1.58 14.48 -8.88
CA SER A 5 -0.75 13.28 -8.81
C SER A 5 -1.44 12.17 -8.00
N PRO A 6 -1.17 10.89 -8.29
CA PRO A 6 -1.60 9.77 -7.45
C PRO A 6 -1.18 9.99 -6.00
N ALA A 7 -2.07 9.67 -5.06
CA ALA A 7 -1.84 9.80 -3.63
C ALA A 7 -1.93 8.43 -2.97
N PHE A 8 -0.88 8.06 -2.23
CA PHE A 8 -0.78 6.75 -1.59
C PHE A 8 -0.54 6.88 -0.08
N GLY A 9 -1.00 5.86 0.64
CA GLY A 9 -0.94 5.84 2.11
C GLY A 9 -1.80 6.92 2.78
N THR A 10 -2.80 7.46 2.08
CA THR A 10 -3.83 8.29 2.70
C THR A 10 -4.83 7.41 3.46
N PRO A 11 -5.60 7.97 4.40
CA PRO A 11 -6.64 7.21 5.10
C PRO A 11 -7.67 6.57 4.16
N GLU A 12 -8.00 7.23 3.05
CA GLU A 12 -8.92 6.70 2.04
C GLU A 12 -8.33 5.49 1.33
N TYR A 13 -7.04 5.55 0.98
CA TYR A 13 -6.33 4.44 0.36
C TYR A 13 -6.29 3.22 1.29
N ILE A 14 -5.91 3.41 2.56
CA ILE A 14 -5.82 2.34 3.56
C ILE A 14 -7.19 1.72 3.86
N ARG A 15 -8.28 2.50 3.79
CA ARG A 15 -9.64 2.00 4.08
C ARG A 15 -10.34 1.37 2.89
N SER A 16 -9.86 1.64 1.68
CA SER A 16 -10.48 1.17 0.43
C SER A 16 -10.64 -0.35 0.30
N PRO A 17 -9.75 -1.22 0.84
CA PRO A 17 -9.87 -2.65 0.60
C PRO A 17 -10.77 -3.37 1.62
N PHE A 18 -11.06 -2.80 2.80
CA PHE A 18 -12.06 -3.32 3.75
C PHE A 18 -13.46 -3.62 3.18
N PRO A 19 -14.13 -2.69 2.47
CA PRO A 19 -15.44 -3.00 1.87
C PRO A 19 -15.35 -4.03 0.76
N VAL A 20 -14.24 -4.07 0.01
CA VAL A 20 -13.98 -5.07 -1.03
C VAL A 20 -13.80 -6.45 -0.40
N ALA A 21 -13.05 -6.52 0.71
CA ALA A 21 -12.87 -7.72 1.49
C ALA A 21 -14.21 -8.29 2.00
N ASN A 22 -15.07 -7.45 2.56
CA ASN A 22 -16.40 -7.87 3.01
C ASN A 22 -17.28 -8.37 1.86
N LEU A 23 -17.14 -7.81 0.65
CA LEU A 23 -17.88 -8.25 -0.53
C LEU A 23 -17.39 -9.63 -1.01
N LEU A 24 -16.07 -9.80 -1.06
CA LEU A 24 -15.41 -11.00 -1.59
C LEU A 24 -15.36 -12.18 -0.60
N ASP A 25 -15.60 -11.94 0.69
CA ASP A 25 -15.68 -12.99 1.72
C ASP A 25 -16.67 -14.10 1.34
N SER A 26 -17.76 -13.74 0.65
CA SER A 26 -18.77 -14.68 0.16
C SER A 26 -18.40 -15.44 -1.12
N MET A 27 -17.38 -14.98 -1.87
CA MET A 27 -17.11 -15.43 -3.24
C MET A 27 -15.85 -16.29 -3.39
N VAL A 28 -15.15 -16.64 -2.29
CA VAL A 28 -13.94 -17.50 -2.27
C VAL A 28 -12.84 -17.01 -3.23
N PHE A 29 -12.83 -15.71 -3.56
CA PHE A 29 -11.77 -15.13 -4.38
C PHE A 29 -10.62 -14.64 -3.51
N PRO A 30 -9.36 -14.87 -3.91
CA PRO A 30 -8.23 -14.29 -3.22
C PRO A 30 -8.27 -12.76 -3.37
N ILE A 31 -8.06 -12.08 -2.25
CA ILE A 31 -7.98 -10.61 -2.18
C ILE A 31 -6.52 -10.19 -2.31
N GLU A 32 -6.28 -9.25 -3.21
CA GLU A 32 -4.99 -8.60 -3.41
C GLU A 32 -5.05 -7.16 -2.90
N ALA A 33 -4.02 -6.74 -2.15
CA ALA A 33 -3.78 -5.35 -1.81
C ALA A 33 -2.41 -4.90 -2.32
N ALA A 34 -2.15 -3.61 -2.39
CA ALA A 34 -0.86 -3.07 -2.84
C ALA A 34 -0.26 -2.13 -1.79
N ASN A 35 1.07 -1.99 -1.82
CA ASN A 35 1.81 -1.06 -0.97
C ASN A 35 2.57 -0.02 -1.80
N GLN A 36 1.82 0.96 -2.30
CA GLN A 36 2.36 2.00 -3.19
C GLN A 36 2.74 3.24 -2.40
N CYS A 37 3.68 4.02 -2.94
CA CYS A 37 4.21 5.21 -2.27
C CYS A 37 4.68 6.23 -3.29
N PHE A 38 4.36 7.49 -3.05
CA PHE A 38 4.70 8.58 -3.95
C PHE A 38 6.08 9.18 -3.62
N GLU A 39 6.55 9.11 -2.38
CA GLU A 39 7.75 9.85 -1.98
C GLU A 39 9.06 9.20 -2.38
N TYR A 40 10.11 10.00 -2.26
CA TYR A 40 11.50 9.58 -2.24
C TYR A 40 11.86 8.82 -0.96
N SER A 41 12.99 8.10 -0.96
CA SER A 41 13.45 7.30 0.18
C SER A 41 13.66 8.15 1.45
N GLY A 42 13.33 7.56 2.61
CA GLY A 42 13.47 8.20 3.91
C GLY A 42 12.24 8.05 4.80
N CYS A 43 12.24 8.74 5.95
CA CYS A 43 11.24 8.59 7.00
C CYS A 43 9.77 8.63 6.52
N PRO A 44 9.35 9.59 5.65
CA PRO A 44 7.97 9.65 5.18
C PRO A 44 7.53 8.44 4.35
N SER A 45 8.45 7.91 3.52
CA SER A 45 8.19 6.71 2.70
C SER A 45 8.01 5.44 3.54
N CYS A 46 8.75 5.36 4.65
CA CYS A 46 8.72 4.24 5.57
C CYS A 46 7.47 4.26 6.45
N ILE A 47 7.08 5.44 6.93
CA ILE A 47 5.82 5.62 7.68
C ILE A 47 4.62 5.25 6.81
N ARG A 48 4.57 5.71 5.55
CA ARG A 48 3.45 5.34 4.65
C ARG A 48 3.43 3.87 4.30
N LYS A 49 4.60 3.28 4.03
CA LYS A 49 4.75 1.83 3.88
C LYS A 49 4.18 1.09 5.09
N LEU A 50 4.55 1.50 6.31
CA LEU A 50 4.07 0.88 7.54
C LEU A 50 2.55 0.99 7.68
N ASN A 51 1.99 2.18 7.49
CA ASN A 51 0.54 2.40 7.64
C ASN A 51 -0.29 1.56 6.66
N VAL A 52 0.19 1.41 5.42
CA VAL A 52 -0.48 0.57 4.41
C VAL A 52 -0.34 -0.91 4.75
N ILE A 53 0.86 -1.38 5.12
CA ILE A 53 1.07 -2.80 5.48
C ILE A 53 0.22 -3.18 6.69
N VAL A 54 0.21 -2.36 7.74
CA VAL A 54 -0.61 -2.61 8.93
C VAL A 54 -2.09 -2.66 8.57
N GLY A 55 -2.57 -1.74 7.72
CA GLY A 55 -3.93 -1.79 7.19
C GLY A 55 -4.24 -3.10 6.46
N ASN A 56 -3.35 -3.51 5.54
CA ASN A 56 -3.50 -4.74 4.76
C ASN A 56 -3.44 -6.01 5.64
N CYS A 57 -2.77 -5.97 6.80
CA CYS A 57 -2.76 -7.06 7.77
C CYS A 57 -4.07 -7.16 8.57
N HIS A 58 -4.84 -6.08 8.67
CA HIS A 58 -6.12 -6.06 9.40
C HIS A 58 -7.32 -6.49 8.54
N GLU A 59 -7.15 -6.57 7.23
CA GLU A 59 -8.15 -7.09 6.28
C GLU A 59 -7.75 -8.50 5.81
N PRO A 60 -8.69 -9.30 5.28
CA PRO A 60 -8.40 -10.63 4.73
C PRO A 60 -7.65 -10.54 3.38
N CYS A 61 -6.45 -9.96 3.38
CA CYS A 61 -5.56 -9.87 2.23
C CYS A 61 -4.72 -11.15 2.10
N ASN A 62 -4.74 -11.75 0.90
CA ASN A 62 -3.98 -12.96 0.60
C ASN A 62 -2.62 -12.64 -0.02
N LEU A 63 -2.53 -11.53 -0.76
CA LEU A 63 -1.32 -11.12 -1.47
C LEU A 63 -1.14 -9.61 -1.38
N VAL A 64 0.02 -9.18 -0.88
CA VAL A 64 0.41 -7.78 -0.84
C VAL A 64 1.41 -7.50 -1.96
N ASN A 65 0.91 -6.93 -3.05
CA ASN A 65 1.74 -6.50 -4.15
C ASN A 65 2.61 -5.32 -3.76
N HIS A 66 3.82 -5.31 -4.31
CA HIS A 66 4.81 -4.26 -4.07
C HIS A 66 5.13 -4.04 -2.59
N ALA A 67 5.10 -5.11 -1.80
CA ALA A 67 5.29 -5.07 -0.34
C ALA A 67 6.56 -4.33 0.09
N ALA A 68 7.61 -4.31 -0.73
CA ALA A 68 8.87 -3.65 -0.43
C ALA A 68 9.49 -2.94 -1.64
N GLY A 69 10.31 -1.92 -1.37
CA GLY A 69 11.16 -1.24 -2.37
C GLY A 69 10.48 -0.22 -3.27
N TRP A 70 9.15 -0.20 -3.38
CA TRP A 70 8.45 0.68 -4.32
C TRP A 70 8.49 2.18 -3.94
N LEU A 71 8.97 3.06 -4.81
CA LEU A 71 8.95 4.52 -4.65
C LEU A 71 8.36 5.25 -5.88
N GLU A 72 8.12 6.56 -5.71
CA GLU A 72 7.77 7.49 -6.79
C GLU A 72 6.60 7.00 -7.66
N SER A 73 5.58 6.41 -7.03
CA SER A 73 4.35 5.93 -7.68
C SER A 73 4.52 4.86 -8.76
N GLY A 74 5.69 4.27 -8.91
CA GLY A 74 5.94 3.33 -10.01
C GLY A 74 7.34 3.42 -10.56
N LEU A 75 7.93 4.59 -10.42
CA LEU A 75 9.04 4.99 -11.27
C LEU A 75 10.37 4.42 -10.80
N THR A 76 10.50 4.12 -9.51
CA THR A 76 11.76 3.64 -8.94
C THR A 76 11.57 2.52 -7.92
N ALA A 77 12.56 1.63 -7.88
CA ALA A 77 12.76 0.65 -6.82
C ALA A 77 13.99 1.05 -6.01
N SER A 78 13.86 1.13 -4.69
CA SER A 78 14.96 1.51 -3.78
C SER A 78 15.32 0.39 -2.82
N PHE A 79 16.61 0.07 -2.76
CA PHE A 79 17.16 -0.87 -1.79
C PHE A 79 17.00 -0.38 -0.35
N GLU A 80 17.07 0.92 -0.11
CA GLU A 80 16.92 1.50 1.23
C GLU A 80 15.51 1.25 1.76
N LYS A 81 14.49 1.44 0.91
CA LYS A 81 13.09 1.13 1.26
C LYS A 81 12.79 -0.37 1.23
N PHE A 82 13.63 -1.17 0.56
CA PHE A 82 13.46 -2.62 0.54
C PHE A 82 13.92 -3.26 1.84
N TYR A 83 15.10 -2.88 2.35
CA TYR A 83 15.73 -3.52 3.50
C TYR A 83 15.53 -2.78 4.83
N ARG A 84 15.44 -1.45 4.79
CA ARG A 84 15.49 -0.62 6.01
C ARG A 84 14.11 -0.23 6.53
N CYS A 85 13.11 -0.41 5.68
CA CYS A 85 11.69 -0.15 5.91
C CYS A 85 10.77 -1.41 5.78
#